data_AF-A0A4U2ZGZ0-F1
#
_entry.id   AF-A0A4U2ZGZ0-F1
#
_cell.length_a   1.000
_cell.length_b   1.000
_cell.length_c   1.000
_cell.angle_alpha   90.00
_cell.angle_beta   90.00
_cell.angle_gamma   90.00
#
_symmetry.space_group_name_H-M   'P 1'
#
loop_
_entity.id
_entity.type
_entity.pdbx_description
1 polymer ?
#
loop_
_entity_poly.entity_id
_entity_poly.type
_entity_poly.pdbx_seq_one_letter_code
_entity_poly.pdbx_strand_id
1 'polypeptide(L)'
;QKYLPWFTLKYQGKPVDMQSLTLNNFLHHTSGLTNIRHTQNIPQGNTPDMLQKTVEMLVDAELAFPPGEQYNYGTVNYDVLGLVIEIVSRQSYEDFMREQVFQPLGLHQTYVYKEDA
;
A
#
# COMPACT_ATOMS: atom_id res chain seq x y z
N GLN A 1 0.67 1.02 12.61
CA GLN A 1 0.91 -0.10 13.55
C GLN A 1 -0.30 -1.01 13.79
N LYS A 2 -1.55 -0.52 13.90
CA LYS A 2 -2.72 -1.38 14.16
C LYS A 2 -2.90 -2.54 13.14
N TYR A 3 -2.75 -2.24 11.85
CA TYR A 3 -2.98 -3.19 10.76
C TYR A 3 -1.71 -3.91 10.31
N LEU A 4 -0.58 -3.18 10.28
CA LEU A 4 0.74 -3.68 9.93
C LEU A 4 1.69 -3.35 11.10
N PRO A 5 1.87 -4.25 12.08
CA PRO A 5 2.68 -3.98 13.28
C PRO A 5 4.19 -4.00 13.00
N TRP A 6 4.61 -4.73 11.96
CA TRP A 6 6.00 -4.87 11.52
C TRP A 6 6.46 -3.76 10.57
N PHE A 7 5.54 -2.93 10.09
CA PHE A 7 5.85 -1.89 9.11
C PHE A 7 6.41 -0.63 9.78
N THR A 8 7.63 -0.26 9.41
CA THR A 8 8.39 0.91 9.91
C THR A 8 8.94 1.72 8.74
N LEU A 9 9.14 3.02 8.96
CA LEU A 9 9.71 3.95 7.98
C LEU A 9 10.70 4.88 8.66
N LYS A 10 11.57 5.51 7.88
CA LYS A 10 12.58 6.45 8.35
C LYS A 10 12.43 7.83 7.71
N TYR A 11 12.83 8.87 8.44
CA TYR A 11 12.99 10.21 7.92
C TYR A 11 14.24 10.84 8.51
N GLN A 12 15.10 11.36 7.64
CA GLN A 12 16.46 11.81 7.94
C GLN A 12 17.26 10.76 8.73
N GLY A 13 17.13 9.48 8.34
CA GLY A 13 17.79 8.35 8.98
C GLY A 13 17.27 7.98 10.37
N LYS A 14 16.19 8.61 10.85
CA LYS A 14 15.57 8.32 12.15
C LYS A 14 14.24 7.59 11.97
N PRO A 15 13.86 6.67 12.87
CA PRO A 15 12.54 6.05 12.84
C PRO A 15 11.43 7.10 12.88
N VAL A 16 10.44 6.94 12.00
CA VAL A 16 9.20 7.73 12.03
C VAL A 16 8.31 7.20 13.15
N ASP A 17 7.64 8.10 13.87
CA ASP A 17 6.56 7.69 14.77
C ASP A 17 5.37 7.20 13.94
N MET A 18 5.22 5.87 13.87
CA MET A 18 4.16 5.22 13.09
C MET A 18 2.76 5.48 13.63
N GLN A 19 2.58 6.14 14.79
CA GLN A 19 1.28 6.63 15.25
C GLN A 19 0.85 7.92 14.55
N SER A 20 1.82 8.74 14.12
CA SER A 20 1.57 9.98 13.36
C SER A 20 1.22 9.73 11.89
N LEU A 21 1.56 8.54 11.36
CA LEU A 21 1.27 8.14 9.99
C LEU A 21 -0.05 7.36 9.91
N THR A 22 -1.04 7.92 9.21
CA THR A 22 -2.40 7.39 9.13
C THR A 22 -2.72 6.80 7.76
N LEU A 23 -3.79 5.99 7.67
CA LEU A 23 -4.33 5.53 6.38
C LEU A 23 -4.68 6.71 5.45
N ASN A 24 -5.14 7.85 6.01
CA ASN A 24 -5.42 9.05 5.24
C ASN A 24 -4.16 9.64 4.59
N ASN A 25 -2.98 9.49 5.18
CA ASN A 25 -1.76 9.98 4.56
C ASN A 25 -1.42 9.17 3.30
N PHE A 26 -1.63 7.86 3.31
CA PHE A 26 -1.47 7.05 2.11
C PHE A 26 -2.55 7.39 1.06
N LEU A 27 -3.81 7.47 1.49
CA LEU A 27 -4.94 7.75 0.61
C LEU A 27 -4.83 9.10 -0.12
N HIS A 28 -4.30 10.12 0.55
CA HIS A 28 -4.16 11.46 -0.02
C HIS A 28 -2.74 11.76 -0.54
N HIS A 29 -1.89 10.73 -0.70
CA HIS A 29 -0.50 10.90 -1.16
C HIS A 29 0.30 11.93 -0.36
N THR A 30 0.12 11.93 0.96
CA THR A 30 0.86 12.77 1.91
C THR A 30 1.72 11.96 2.89
N SER A 31 1.96 10.67 2.63
CA SER A 31 2.77 9.82 3.53
C SER A 31 4.26 10.14 3.54
N GLY A 32 4.78 10.82 2.51
CA GLY A 32 6.21 10.94 2.23
C GLY A 32 6.77 9.84 1.32
N LEU A 33 5.99 8.79 1.01
CA LEU A 33 6.30 7.81 -0.03
C LEU A 33 5.88 8.35 -1.40
N THR A 34 6.86 8.48 -2.29
CA THR A 34 6.71 9.14 -3.59
C THR A 34 7.20 8.25 -4.73
N ASN A 35 6.71 8.47 -5.96
CA ASN A 35 7.14 7.72 -7.12
C ASN A 35 8.64 7.86 -7.41
N ILE A 36 9.14 9.10 -7.26
CA ILE A 36 10.55 9.43 -7.53
C ILE A 36 11.50 8.60 -6.67
N ARG A 37 11.09 8.25 -5.45
CA ARG A 37 11.96 7.60 -4.47
C ARG A 37 11.60 6.16 -4.14
N HIS A 38 10.41 5.67 -4.49
CA HIS A 38 9.92 4.39 -3.95
C HIS A 38 9.28 3.47 -4.99
N THR A 39 8.97 3.94 -6.20
CA THR A 39 8.39 3.04 -7.23
C THR A 39 9.35 1.93 -7.62
N GLN A 40 10.66 2.17 -7.59
CA GLN A 40 11.65 1.14 -7.88
C GLN A 40 11.72 0.02 -6.83
N ASN A 41 11.07 0.19 -5.67
CA ASN A 41 10.97 -0.86 -4.65
C ASN A 41 9.84 -1.86 -4.95
N ILE A 42 8.97 -1.58 -5.92
CA ILE A 42 7.94 -2.53 -6.36
C ILE A 42 8.66 -3.67 -7.09
N PRO A 43 8.64 -4.91 -6.57
CA PRO A 43 9.27 -6.03 -7.24
C PRO A 43 8.55 -6.34 -8.56
N GLN A 44 9.26 -6.94 -9.50
CA GLN A 44 8.62 -7.48 -10.70
C GLN A 44 7.98 -8.83 -10.36
N GLY A 45 6.77 -9.04 -10.86
CA GLY A 45 6.03 -10.28 -10.66
C GLY A 45 4.53 -10.05 -10.72
N ASN A 46 3.80 -11.15 -10.58
CA ASN A 46 2.35 -11.24 -10.70
C ASN A 46 1.77 -12.34 -9.80
N THR A 47 2.52 -12.74 -8.77
CA THR A 47 2.07 -13.72 -7.78
C THR A 47 1.01 -13.12 -6.84
N PRO A 48 0.18 -13.94 -6.17
CA PRO A 48 -0.87 -13.42 -5.28
C PRO A 48 -0.35 -12.61 -4.08
N ASP A 49 0.92 -12.77 -3.68
CA ASP A 49 1.54 -12.08 -2.54
C ASP A 49 2.26 -10.76 -2.91
N MET A 50 2.03 -10.22 -4.11
CA MET A 50 2.76 -9.03 -4.59
C MET A 50 2.54 -7.78 -3.74
N LEU A 51 1.36 -7.59 -3.15
CA LEU A 51 1.10 -6.48 -2.21
C LEU A 51 1.97 -6.62 -0.96
N GLN A 52 2.01 -7.82 -0.36
CA GLN A 52 2.87 -8.10 0.79
C GLN A 52 4.34 -7.86 0.45
N LYS A 53 4.85 -8.44 -0.65
CA LYS A 53 6.23 -8.26 -1.11
C LYS A 53 6.58 -6.78 -1.31
N THR A 54 5.68 -6.00 -1.90
CA THR A 54 5.91 -4.56 -2.09
C THR A 54 6.04 -3.83 -0.76
N VAL A 55 5.16 -4.09 0.21
CA VAL A 55 5.21 -3.43 1.52
C VAL A 55 6.42 -3.88 2.35
N GLU A 56 6.85 -5.14 2.22
CA GLU A 56 8.10 -5.64 2.81
C GLU A 56 9.32 -4.89 2.25
N MET A 57 9.35 -4.60 0.95
CA MET A 57 10.41 -3.79 0.32
C MET A 57 10.41 -2.32 0.74
N LEU A 58 9.36 -1.85 1.42
CA LEU A 58 9.27 -0.50 1.97
C LEU A 58 9.65 -0.42 3.45
N VAL A 59 9.88 -1.55 4.12
CA VAL A 59 10.31 -1.55 5.53
C VAL A 59 11.59 -0.74 5.65
N ASP A 60 11.59 0.21 6.59
CA ASP A 60 12.68 1.15 6.84
C ASP A 60 13.03 2.09 5.67
N ALA A 61 12.16 2.22 4.67
CA ALA A 61 12.36 3.16 3.58
C ALA A 61 12.38 4.62 4.06
N GLU A 62 13.16 5.44 3.37
CA GLU A 62 13.43 6.83 3.71
C GLU A 62 12.41 7.79 3.05
N LEU A 63 11.53 8.37 3.87
CA LEU A 63 10.52 9.32 3.42
C LEU A 63 11.15 10.56 2.75
N ALA A 64 10.46 11.10 1.75
CA ALA A 64 10.87 12.34 1.09
C ALA A 64 10.64 13.58 1.97
N PHE A 65 9.61 13.54 2.81
CA PHE A 65 9.16 14.60 3.71
C PHE A 65 8.34 13.98 4.86
N PRO A 66 8.13 14.69 5.98
CA PRO A 66 7.33 14.18 7.09
C PRO A 66 5.87 13.93 6.69
N PRO A 67 5.20 12.90 7.23
CA PRO A 67 3.81 12.61 6.92
C PRO A 67 2.88 13.82 7.13
N GLY A 68 2.01 14.08 6.15
CA GLY A 68 1.00 15.14 6.17
C GLY A 68 1.49 16.52 5.71
N GLU A 69 2.80 16.74 5.56
CA GLU A 69 3.32 18.08 5.25
C GLU A 69 3.22 18.47 3.77
N GLN A 70 3.26 17.50 2.85
CA GLN A 70 3.23 17.76 1.41
C GLN A 70 2.41 16.72 0.67
N TYR A 71 1.89 17.09 -0.50
CA TYR A 71 1.35 16.17 -1.48
C TYR A 71 2.46 15.77 -2.46
N ASN A 72 2.64 14.46 -2.65
CA ASN A 72 3.45 13.94 -3.75
C ASN A 72 3.01 12.53 -4.11
N TYR A 73 2.65 12.32 -5.38
CA TYR A 73 2.10 11.07 -5.86
C TYR A 73 3.09 9.91 -5.65
N GLY A 74 2.59 8.82 -5.08
CA GLY A 74 3.34 7.59 -4.84
C GLY A 74 2.46 6.38 -5.01
N THR A 75 2.67 5.59 -6.05
CA THR A 75 1.94 4.35 -6.36
C THR A 75 1.93 3.40 -5.17
N VAL A 76 3.09 3.26 -4.51
CA VAL A 76 3.28 2.41 -3.33
C VAL A 76 2.37 2.75 -2.14
N ASN A 77 1.78 3.95 -2.10
CA ASN A 77 0.79 4.28 -1.07
C ASN A 77 -0.44 3.38 -1.17
N TYR A 78 -0.89 3.12 -2.39
CA TYR A 78 -2.06 2.28 -2.63
C TYR A 78 -1.74 0.80 -2.49
N ASP A 79 -0.49 0.37 -2.68
CA ASP A 79 -0.06 -0.99 -2.36
C ASP A 79 -0.14 -1.26 -0.85
N VAL A 80 0.28 -0.28 -0.02
CA VAL A 80 0.10 -0.34 1.45
C VAL A 80 -1.39 -0.43 1.82
N LEU A 81 -2.25 0.37 1.19
CA LEU A 81 -3.70 0.32 1.44
C LEU A 81 -4.33 -1.00 0.98
N GLY A 82 -3.90 -1.54 -0.16
CA GLY A 82 -4.32 -2.84 -0.67
C GLY A 82 -4.01 -3.94 0.32
N LEU A 83 -2.77 -3.99 0.84
CA LEU A 83 -2.40 -4.98 1.87
C LEU A 83 -3.23 -4.82 3.15
N VAL A 84 -3.53 -3.59 3.56
CA VAL A 84 -4.42 -3.35 4.72
C VAL A 84 -5.82 -3.91 4.48
N ILE A 85 -6.37 -3.80 3.26
CA ILE A 85 -7.64 -4.42 2.88
C ILE A 85 -7.56 -5.93 3.04
N GLU A 86 -6.49 -6.58 2.56
CA GLU A 86 -6.35 -8.04 2.67
C GLU A 86 -6.32 -8.49 4.13
N ILE A 87 -5.52 -7.82 4.96
CA ILE A 87 -5.38 -8.15 6.38
C ILE A 87 -6.71 -7.99 7.14
N VAL A 88 -7.45 -6.91 6.87
CA VAL A 88 -8.70 -6.61 7.60
C VAL A 88 -9.85 -7.49 7.10
N SER A 89 -9.95 -7.72 5.79
CA SER A 89 -11.03 -8.52 5.19
C SER A 89 -10.81 -10.03 5.28
N ARG A 90 -9.55 -10.47 5.46
CA ARG A 90 -9.11 -11.87 5.34
C ARG A 90 -9.39 -12.48 3.95
N GLN A 91 -9.39 -11.63 2.93
CA GLN A 91 -9.55 -12.00 1.52
C GLN A 91 -8.36 -11.49 0.73
N SER A 92 -8.09 -12.09 -0.43
CA SER A 92 -7.18 -11.45 -1.40
C SER A 92 -7.79 -10.13 -1.88
N TYR A 93 -6.95 -9.17 -2.29
CA TYR A 93 -7.45 -7.89 -2.79
C TYR A 93 -8.37 -8.08 -4.00
N GLU A 94 -8.08 -9.05 -4.87
CA GLU A 94 -8.88 -9.36 -6.04
C GLU A 94 -10.26 -9.91 -5.68
N ASP A 95 -10.32 -10.82 -4.69
CA ASP A 95 -11.59 -11.36 -4.19
C ASP A 95 -12.43 -10.26 -3.52
N PHE A 96 -11.79 -9.42 -2.69
CA PHE A 96 -12.46 -8.31 -2.03
C PHE A 96 -13.04 -7.32 -3.06
N MET A 97 -12.26 -6.92 -4.06
CA MET A 97 -12.72 -5.99 -5.10
C MET A 97 -13.86 -6.60 -5.92
N ARG A 98 -13.79 -7.89 -6.25
CA ARG A 98 -14.87 -8.58 -6.96
C ARG A 98 -16.16 -8.58 -6.14
N GLU A 99 -16.11 -8.97 -4.88
CA GLU A 99 -17.29 -9.21 -4.04
C GLU A 99 -17.88 -7.92 -3.46
N GLN A 100 -17.04 -6.96 -3.08
CA GLN A 100 -17.47 -5.75 -2.37
C GLN A 100 -17.65 -4.53 -3.27
N VAL A 101 -17.06 -4.55 -4.48
CA VAL A 101 -17.10 -3.39 -5.40
C VAL A 101 -17.71 -3.78 -6.75
N PHE A 102 -17.14 -4.75 -7.46
CA PHE A 102 -17.53 -5.02 -8.85
C PHE A 102 -18.92 -5.67 -8.96
N GLN A 103 -19.20 -6.71 -8.17
CA GLN A 103 -20.51 -7.38 -8.20
C GLN A 103 -21.67 -6.46 -7.79
N PRO A 104 -21.60 -5.70 -6.67
CA PRO A 104 -22.68 -4.80 -6.27
C PRO A 104 -22.96 -3.68 -7.28
N LEU A 105 -21.95 -3.29 -8.07
CA LEU A 105 -22.08 -2.26 -9.11
C LEU A 105 -22.42 -2.83 -10.50
N GLY A 106 -22.55 -4.16 -10.65
CA GLY A 106 -22.84 -4.79 -11.94
C GLY A 106 -21.68 -4.75 -12.96
N LEU A 107 -20.43 -4.62 -12.49
CA LEU A 107 -19.24 -4.50 -13.33
C LEU A 107 -18.71 -5.89 -13.76
N HIS A 108 -19.44 -6.56 -14.64
CA HIS A 108 -19.14 -7.94 -15.06
C HIS A 108 -17.91 -8.10 -15.99
N GLN A 109 -17.32 -7.00 -16.46
CA GLN A 109 -16.15 -7.00 -17.36
C GLN A 109 -14.96 -6.25 -16.74
N THR A 110 -14.93 -6.13 -15.41
CA THR A 110 -13.85 -5.50 -14.66
C THR A 110 -13.21 -6.53 -13.73
N TYR A 111 -11.90 -6.66 -13.78
CA TYR A 111 -11.14 -7.62 -12.98
C TYR A 111 -9.82 -6.98 -12.53
N VAL A 112 -9.36 -7.40 -11.35
CA VAL A 112 -7.96 -7.23 -10.94
C VAL A 112 -7.22 -8.46 -11.44
N TYR A 113 -6.06 -8.26 -12.08
CA TYR A 113 -5.29 -9.38 -12.63
C TYR A 113 -4.80 -10.27 -11.49
N LYS A 114 -5.14 -11.56 -11.57
CA LYS A 114 -4.65 -12.63 -10.69
C LYS A 114 -4.14 -13.73 -11.59
N GLU A 115 -2.86 -14.08 -11.48
CA GLU A 115 -2.38 -15.29 -12.13
C GLU A 115 -2.82 -16.50 -11.31
N ASP A 116 -3.38 -17.51 -11.96
CA ASP A 116 -3.74 -18.75 -11.29
C ASP A 116 -2.46 -19.41 -10.74
N ALA A 117 -2.47 -19.76 -9.45
CA ALA A 117 -1.33 -20.34 -8.74
C ALA A 117 -1.07 -21.81 -9.11
#